data_AF-A0A2G9G5C1-F1
#
_entry.id   AF-A0A2G9G5C1-F1
#
_cell.length_a   1.000
_cell.length_b   1.000
_cell.length_c   1.000
_cell.angle_alpha   90.00
_cell.angle_beta   90.00
_cell.angle_gamma   90.00
#
_symmetry.space_group_name_H-M   'P 1'
#
loop_
_entity.id
_entity.type
_entity.pdbx_description
1 polymer ?
#
loop_
_entity_poly.entity_id
_entity_poly.type
_entity_poly.pdbx_seq_one_letter_code
_entity_poly.pdbx_strand_id
1 'polypeptide(L)'
;MFEWYGEKYWGAAHGLAGIVHVLMEFELTPDELEDVKGTLRYMIRNRFPSGNYPASEDDKGRDVLVHWCHGAPGIALTLVKAAEVFGDKEFLKAAMDAAEVVWNRGLLKRVGICHGISGNAYVFLSLYRLTGIVEYLYRAKAFACFLLDRAPMLMARGEMHGGDNVFSLFEGMAGMAHLFLDMVQPVNARFPAYDF
;
A
#
# COMPACT_ATOMS: atom_id res chain seq x y z
N MET A 1 -16.84 -14.50 -0.23
CA MET A 1 -15.66 -13.81 0.30
C MET A 1 -14.52 -14.82 0.30
N PHE A 2 -13.33 -14.44 -0.15
CA PHE A 2 -12.18 -15.35 -0.26
C PHE A 2 -11.54 -15.61 1.10
N GLU A 3 -10.90 -16.76 1.25
CA GLU A 3 -10.28 -17.20 2.50
C GLU A 3 -8.85 -17.72 2.26
N TRP A 4 -7.95 -17.42 3.20
CA TRP A 4 -6.59 -17.95 3.24
C TRP A 4 -6.27 -18.29 4.70
N TYR A 5 -5.82 -19.52 4.97
CA TYR A 5 -5.64 -20.04 6.34
C TYR A 5 -6.87 -19.88 7.26
N GLY A 6 -8.08 -20.02 6.68
CA GLY A 6 -9.36 -19.91 7.41
C GLY A 6 -9.78 -18.48 7.73
N GLU A 7 -9.05 -17.48 7.25
CA GLU A 7 -9.28 -16.07 7.53
C GLU A 7 -9.69 -15.32 6.25
N LYS A 8 -10.65 -14.40 6.39
CA LYS A 8 -11.18 -13.58 5.28
C LYS A 8 -10.41 -12.28 5.18
N TYR A 9 -9.20 -12.32 4.63
CA TYR A 9 -8.31 -11.16 4.57
C TYR A 9 -8.79 -10.07 3.59
N TRP A 10 -8.47 -8.83 3.94
CA TRP A 10 -8.76 -7.66 3.10
C TRP A 10 -7.54 -7.12 2.37
N GLY A 11 -6.34 -7.25 2.96
CA GLY A 11 -5.12 -6.60 2.49
C GLY A 11 -4.57 -7.13 1.15
N ALA A 12 -3.51 -6.50 0.65
CA ALA A 12 -2.98 -6.77 -0.69
C ALA A 12 -2.27 -8.13 -0.82
N ALA A 13 -1.63 -8.63 0.24
CA ALA A 13 -0.83 -9.85 0.16
C ALA A 13 -1.68 -11.14 0.07
N HIS A 14 -2.80 -11.18 0.80
CA HIS A 14 -3.57 -12.43 1.01
C HIS A 14 -5.08 -12.23 0.91
N GLY A 15 -5.54 -11.03 0.55
CA GLY A 15 -6.93 -10.63 0.71
C GLY A 15 -7.56 -10.02 -0.53
N LEU A 16 -8.76 -9.48 -0.31
CA LEU A 16 -9.61 -8.90 -1.36
C LEU A 16 -8.87 -7.86 -2.20
N ALA A 17 -8.10 -6.95 -1.59
CA ALA A 17 -7.36 -5.92 -2.31
C ALA A 17 -6.41 -6.52 -3.36
N GLY A 18 -5.65 -7.56 -3.02
CA GLY A 18 -4.75 -8.23 -3.95
C GLY A 18 -5.50 -8.90 -5.10
N ILE A 19 -6.59 -9.58 -4.78
CA ILE A 19 -7.41 -10.30 -5.77
C ILE A 19 -8.01 -9.31 -6.77
N VAL A 20 -8.69 -8.26 -6.29
CA VAL A 20 -9.33 -7.29 -7.19
C VAL A 20 -8.30 -6.44 -7.94
N HIS A 21 -7.11 -6.20 -7.37
CA HIS A 21 -6.01 -5.56 -8.09
C HIS A 21 -5.66 -6.35 -9.35
N VAL A 22 -5.45 -7.65 -9.23
CA VAL A 22 -5.10 -8.52 -10.36
C VAL A 22 -6.25 -8.64 -11.35
N LEU A 23 -7.51 -8.74 -10.89
CA LEU A 23 -8.67 -8.80 -11.78
C LEU A 23 -8.79 -7.56 -12.68
N MET A 24 -8.37 -6.38 -12.19
CA MET A 24 -8.36 -5.13 -12.97
C MET A 24 -7.30 -5.09 -14.08
N GLU A 25 -6.42 -6.10 -14.20
CA GLU A 25 -5.51 -6.24 -15.34
C GLU A 25 -6.15 -6.90 -16.57
N PHE A 26 -7.37 -7.44 -16.42
CA PHE A 26 -8.05 -8.18 -17.48
C PHE A 26 -9.27 -7.42 -18.01
N GLU A 27 -9.69 -7.77 -19.23
CA GLU A 27 -10.98 -7.34 -19.75
C GLU A 27 -12.08 -8.13 -19.04
N LEU A 28 -12.85 -7.44 -18.19
CA LEU A 28 -13.96 -8.00 -17.43
C LEU A 28 -15.29 -7.79 -18.15
N THR A 29 -16.23 -8.73 -17.98
CA THR A 29 -17.62 -8.52 -18.40
C THR A 29 -18.29 -7.42 -17.57
N PRO A 30 -19.41 -6.83 -18.03
CA PRO A 30 -20.10 -5.79 -17.27
C PRO A 30 -20.53 -6.19 -15.85
N ASP A 31 -20.91 -7.45 -15.65
CA ASP A 31 -21.27 -8.00 -14.33
C ASP A 31 -20.05 -8.19 -13.44
N GLU A 32 -18.96 -8.77 -13.95
CA GLU A 32 -17.69 -8.91 -13.23
C GLU A 32 -17.12 -7.54 -12.80
N LEU A 33 -17.25 -6.54 -13.67
CA LEU A 33 -16.83 -5.17 -13.41
C LEU A 33 -17.59 -4.56 -12.21
N GLU A 34 -18.90 -4.77 -12.15
CA GLU A 34 -19.72 -4.28 -11.03
C GLU A 34 -19.45 -5.04 -9.74
N ASP A 35 -19.12 -6.33 -9.80
CA ASP A 35 -18.67 -7.11 -8.63
C ASP A 35 -17.33 -6.60 -8.08
N VAL A 36 -16.37 -6.28 -8.94
CA VAL A 36 -15.09 -5.67 -8.54
C VAL A 36 -15.31 -4.31 -7.89
N LYS A 37 -16.07 -3.41 -8.52
CA LYS A 37 -16.40 -2.10 -7.96
C LYS A 37 -17.19 -2.23 -6.66
N GLY A 38 -18.13 -3.17 -6.59
CA GLY A 38 -18.92 -3.46 -5.40
C GLY A 38 -18.06 -3.89 -4.23
N THR A 39 -17.06 -4.76 -4.48
CA THR A 39 -16.08 -5.19 -3.48
C THR A 39 -15.23 -4.02 -2.97
N LEU A 40 -14.72 -3.17 -3.86
CA LEU A 40 -13.96 -1.99 -3.47
C LEU A 40 -14.80 -1.00 -2.64
N ARG A 41 -16.04 -0.70 -3.08
CA ARG A 41 -16.97 0.17 -2.34
C ARG A 41 -17.33 -0.41 -0.98
N TYR A 42 -17.50 -1.73 -0.89
CA TYR A 42 -17.69 -2.42 0.38
C TYR A 42 -16.52 -2.17 1.33
N MET A 43 -15.27 -2.31 0.86
CA MET A 43 -14.09 -2.05 1.68
C MET A 43 -14.02 -0.58 2.13
N ILE A 44 -14.30 0.37 1.22
CA ILE A 44 -14.30 1.82 1.52
C ILE A 44 -15.30 2.16 2.62
N ARG A 45 -16.52 1.62 2.54
CA ARG A 45 -17.60 1.91 3.50
C ARG A 45 -17.37 1.32 4.88
N ASN A 46 -16.61 0.22 4.96
CA ASN A 46 -16.41 -0.55 6.18
C ASN A 46 -14.97 -0.39 6.74
N ARG A 47 -14.26 0.69 6.37
CA ARG A 47 -12.98 1.07 6.97
C ARG A 47 -13.15 1.54 8.42
N PHE A 48 -12.09 1.52 9.20
CA PHE A 48 -12.10 2.03 10.58
C PHE A 48 -12.39 3.54 10.63
N PRO A 49 -12.86 4.07 11.78
CA PRO A 49 -13.06 5.52 11.95
C PRO A 49 -11.80 6.37 11.70
N SER A 50 -10.60 5.80 11.88
CA SER A 50 -9.33 6.47 11.56
C SER A 50 -9.06 6.64 10.06
N GLY A 51 -9.85 5.98 9.20
CA GLY A 51 -9.61 5.84 7.77
C GLY A 51 -8.76 4.62 7.38
N ASN A 52 -8.11 3.94 8.34
CA ASN A 52 -7.38 2.70 8.08
C ASN A 52 -8.34 1.53 7.83
N TYR A 53 -7.82 0.40 7.38
CA TYR A 53 -8.60 -0.77 7.00
C TYR A 53 -8.29 -1.99 7.88
N PRO A 54 -9.28 -2.84 8.14
CA PRO A 54 -9.10 -4.07 8.91
C PRO A 54 -8.18 -5.06 8.19
N ALA A 55 -7.50 -5.92 8.94
CA ALA A 55 -6.66 -6.96 8.35
C ALA A 55 -7.52 -8.07 7.70
N SER A 56 -8.60 -8.46 8.37
CA SER A 56 -9.59 -9.45 7.95
C SER A 56 -11.00 -9.05 8.36
N GLU A 57 -12.01 -9.73 7.84
CA GLU A 57 -13.44 -9.48 8.12
C GLU A 57 -13.79 -9.46 9.62
N ASP A 58 -13.13 -10.31 10.41
CA ASP A 58 -13.40 -10.45 11.85
C ASP A 58 -12.57 -9.48 12.71
N ASP A 59 -11.66 -8.70 12.11
CA ASP A 59 -10.87 -7.68 12.79
C ASP A 59 -11.69 -6.40 13.03
N LYS A 60 -12.53 -6.44 14.06
CA LYS A 60 -13.48 -5.34 14.37
C LYS A 60 -12.91 -4.22 15.24
N GLY A 61 -11.59 -4.18 15.48
CA GLY A 61 -11.06 -3.14 16.36
C GLY A 61 -9.55 -3.05 16.53
N ARG A 62 -8.74 -3.91 15.89
CA ARG A 62 -7.27 -3.80 15.95
C ARG A 62 -6.77 -2.90 14.84
N ASP A 63 -7.12 -1.62 14.93
CA ASP A 63 -6.65 -0.58 14.00
C ASP A 63 -5.17 -0.23 14.26
N VAL A 64 -4.27 -1.15 13.88
CA VAL A 64 -2.83 -1.06 14.18
C VAL A 64 -1.95 -1.22 12.95
N LEU A 65 -2.33 -2.09 12.00
CA LEU A 65 -1.49 -2.41 10.85
C LEU A 65 -1.64 -1.36 9.75
N VAL A 66 -0.53 -0.74 9.36
CA VAL A 66 -0.46 0.23 8.25
C VAL A 66 0.62 -0.25 7.30
N HIS A 67 0.38 -1.43 6.72
CA HIS A 67 1.33 -2.18 5.89
C HIS A 67 0.77 -2.43 4.49
N TRP A 68 1.63 -2.75 3.52
CA TRP A 68 1.14 -3.24 2.22
C TRP A 68 0.35 -4.54 2.38
N CYS A 69 0.88 -5.50 3.16
CA CYS A 69 0.19 -6.77 3.37
C CYS A 69 -1.17 -6.63 4.06
N HIS A 70 -1.30 -5.72 5.03
CA HIS A 70 -2.52 -5.47 5.80
C HIS A 70 -2.66 -4.00 6.19
N GLY A 71 -3.79 -3.39 5.83
CA GLY A 71 -4.13 -2.00 6.15
C GLY A 71 -4.11 -1.05 4.95
N ALA A 72 -4.10 0.23 5.25
CA ALA A 72 -4.25 1.30 4.26
C ALA A 72 -3.27 1.25 3.08
N PRO A 73 -1.97 0.95 3.22
CA PRO A 73 -1.05 1.01 2.08
C PRO A 73 -1.42 0.09 0.91
N GLY A 74 -1.71 -1.19 1.16
CA GLY A 74 -2.07 -2.12 0.09
C GLY A 74 -3.40 -1.77 -0.57
N ILE A 75 -4.37 -1.33 0.24
CA ILE A 75 -5.69 -0.92 -0.25
C ILE A 75 -5.60 0.40 -1.02
N ALA A 76 -4.77 1.36 -0.60
CA ALA A 76 -4.54 2.60 -1.31
C ALA A 76 -3.99 2.33 -2.72
N LEU A 77 -2.99 1.46 -2.86
CA LEU A 77 -2.44 1.08 -4.17
C LEU A 77 -3.52 0.45 -5.08
N THR A 78 -4.35 -0.42 -4.52
CA THR A 78 -5.49 -1.01 -5.23
C THR A 78 -6.50 0.04 -5.67
N LEU A 79 -6.82 1.01 -4.81
CA LEU A 79 -7.75 2.09 -5.13
C LEU A 79 -7.19 3.06 -6.17
N VAL A 80 -5.87 3.28 -6.21
CA VAL A 80 -5.21 4.02 -7.30
C VAL A 80 -5.40 3.28 -8.62
N LYS A 81 -5.14 1.96 -8.66
CA LYS A 81 -5.41 1.13 -9.86
C LYS A 81 -6.87 1.24 -10.28
N ALA A 82 -7.81 1.12 -9.35
CA ALA A 82 -9.24 1.25 -9.64
C ALA A 82 -9.62 2.63 -10.21
N ALA A 83 -9.02 3.70 -9.70
CA ALA A 83 -9.22 5.05 -10.24
C ALA A 83 -8.65 5.19 -11.66
N GLU A 84 -7.51 4.55 -11.95
CA GLU A 84 -6.90 4.51 -13.29
C GLU A 84 -7.76 3.73 -14.29
N VAL A 85 -8.22 2.54 -13.93
CA VAL A 85 -9.01 1.67 -14.82
C VAL A 85 -10.43 2.19 -15.03
N PHE A 86 -11.09 2.66 -13.97
CA PHE A 86 -12.52 3.01 -14.03
C PHE A 86 -12.79 4.50 -14.21
N GLY A 87 -11.80 5.37 -13.99
CA GLY A 87 -11.98 6.83 -14.03
C GLY A 87 -12.92 7.39 -12.96
N ASP A 88 -13.27 6.59 -11.94
CA ASP A 88 -14.23 6.97 -10.90
C ASP A 88 -13.55 7.82 -9.80
N LYS A 89 -14.09 9.01 -9.57
CA LYS A 89 -13.59 9.95 -8.55
C LYS A 89 -13.76 9.42 -7.12
N GLU A 90 -14.69 8.51 -6.88
CA GLU A 90 -14.88 7.87 -5.58
C GLU A 90 -13.62 7.08 -5.18
N PHE A 91 -13.07 6.28 -6.09
CA PHE A 91 -11.86 5.48 -5.82
C PHE A 91 -10.64 6.36 -5.63
N LEU A 92 -10.48 7.41 -6.45
CA LEU A 92 -9.38 8.37 -6.27
C LEU A 92 -9.47 9.05 -4.90
N LYS A 93 -10.64 9.53 -4.52
CA LYS A 93 -10.84 10.17 -3.21
C LYS A 93 -10.54 9.22 -2.06
N ALA A 94 -11.00 7.96 -2.15
CA ALA A 94 -10.70 6.95 -1.15
C ALA A 94 -9.20 6.60 -1.06
N ALA A 95 -8.50 6.53 -2.19
CA ALA A 95 -7.04 6.34 -2.22
C ALA A 95 -6.31 7.51 -1.54
N MET A 96 -6.72 8.75 -1.80
CA MET A 96 -6.15 9.93 -1.16
C MET A 96 -6.41 9.94 0.36
N ASP A 97 -7.62 9.57 0.81
CA ASP A 97 -7.93 9.43 2.23
C ASP A 97 -7.07 8.34 2.90
N ALA A 98 -6.88 7.19 2.24
CA ALA A 98 -6.00 6.13 2.73
C ALA A 98 -4.54 6.59 2.80
N ALA A 99 -4.08 7.42 1.86
CA ALA A 99 -2.75 8.01 1.89
C ALA A 99 -2.55 9.00 3.06
N GLU A 100 -3.60 9.67 3.55
CA GLU A 100 -3.51 10.46 4.78
C GLU A 100 -3.23 9.56 6.00
N VAL A 101 -3.79 8.35 6.05
CA VAL A 101 -3.44 7.37 7.09
C VAL A 101 -1.96 6.99 6.99
N VAL A 102 -1.48 6.71 5.77
CA VAL A 102 -0.07 6.36 5.55
C VAL A 102 0.86 7.52 5.90
N TRP A 103 0.48 8.76 5.61
CA TRP A 103 1.27 9.94 5.97
C TRP A 103 1.42 10.08 7.49
N ASN A 104 0.31 9.94 8.21
CA ASN A 104 0.30 10.15 9.66
C ASN A 104 0.84 8.95 10.47
N ARG A 105 0.75 7.73 9.94
CA ARG A 105 1.01 6.48 10.69
C ARG A 105 1.95 5.50 9.98
N GLY A 106 2.35 5.77 8.75
CA GLY A 106 3.10 4.84 7.89
C GLY A 106 4.62 4.91 8.02
N LEU A 107 5.17 5.78 8.87
CA LEU A 107 6.60 5.80 9.18
C LEU A 107 6.95 4.72 10.22
N LEU A 108 6.92 3.46 9.76
CA LEU A 108 7.02 2.27 10.59
C LEU A 108 8.42 2.07 11.18
N LYS A 109 8.52 1.28 12.25
CA LYS A 109 9.81 0.83 12.79
C LYS A 109 10.37 -0.38 12.04
N ARG A 110 10.20 -0.44 10.72
CA ARG A 110 10.66 -1.53 9.84
C ARG A 110 11.06 -0.98 8.48
N VAL A 111 12.10 -1.55 7.87
CA VAL A 111 12.69 -1.02 6.63
C VAL A 111 11.98 -1.48 5.35
N GLY A 112 11.51 -2.72 5.29
CA GLY A 112 11.17 -3.42 4.04
C GLY A 112 9.95 -2.93 3.25
N ILE A 113 9.62 -3.71 2.21
CA ILE A 113 8.52 -3.45 1.26
C ILE A 113 7.18 -3.98 1.76
N CYS A 114 7.14 -5.18 2.35
CA CYS A 114 5.88 -5.82 2.75
C CYS A 114 5.14 -5.05 3.85
N HIS A 115 5.91 -4.57 4.84
CA HIS A 115 5.39 -3.94 6.06
C HIS A 115 6.44 -3.00 6.67
N GLY A 116 7.06 -2.18 5.83
CA GLY A 116 8.07 -1.20 6.23
C GLY A 116 7.88 0.15 5.53
N ILE A 117 8.75 1.09 5.87
CA ILE A 117 8.71 2.45 5.31
C ILE A 117 8.88 2.41 3.79
N SER A 118 9.72 1.51 3.27
CA SER A 118 10.00 1.44 1.83
C SER A 118 8.73 1.12 1.04
N GLY A 119 7.93 0.15 1.50
CA GLY A 119 6.66 -0.18 0.87
C GLY A 119 5.61 0.92 0.98
N ASN A 120 5.54 1.55 2.15
CA ASN A 120 4.55 2.62 2.38
C ASN A 120 4.81 3.86 1.50
N ALA A 121 6.06 4.14 1.13
CA ALA A 121 6.39 5.25 0.23
C ALA A 121 5.76 5.10 -1.16
N TYR A 122 5.55 3.87 -1.64
CA TYR A 122 4.94 3.61 -2.95
C TYR A 122 3.49 4.08 -3.06
N VAL A 123 2.78 4.23 -1.94
CA VAL A 123 1.42 4.80 -1.93
C VAL A 123 1.45 6.23 -2.50
N PHE A 124 2.43 7.02 -2.08
CA PHE A 124 2.57 8.39 -2.56
C PHE A 124 3.13 8.44 -3.99
N LEU A 125 4.04 7.54 -4.36
CA LEU A 125 4.51 7.44 -5.76
C LEU A 125 3.35 7.09 -6.72
N SER A 126 2.50 6.14 -6.34
CA SER A 126 1.35 5.72 -7.13
C SER A 126 0.34 6.86 -7.30
N LEU A 127 0.03 7.60 -6.23
CA LEU A 127 -0.82 8.79 -6.30
C LEU A 127 -0.19 9.92 -7.13
N TYR A 128 1.12 10.16 -6.99
CA TYR A 128 1.82 11.15 -7.82
C TYR A 128 1.73 10.79 -9.30
N ARG A 129 1.97 9.52 -9.65
CA ARG A 129 1.89 9.01 -11.01
C ARG A 129 0.51 9.20 -11.63
N LEU A 130 -0.56 8.91 -10.87
CA LEU A 130 -1.93 9.07 -11.35
C LEU A 130 -2.37 10.54 -11.45
N THR A 131 -1.98 11.37 -10.48
CA THR A 131 -2.57 12.72 -10.32
C THR A 131 -1.68 13.88 -10.77
N GLY A 132 -0.36 13.68 -10.86
CA GLY A 132 0.63 14.74 -11.06
C GLY A 132 0.78 15.71 -9.88
N ILE A 133 0.08 15.48 -8.75
CA ILE A 133 0.13 16.39 -7.59
C ILE A 133 1.47 16.24 -6.87
N VAL A 134 2.28 17.30 -6.94
CA VAL A 134 3.67 17.32 -6.43
C VAL A 134 3.77 17.05 -4.92
N GLU A 135 2.72 17.31 -4.14
CA GLU A 135 2.71 17.00 -2.71
C GLU A 135 2.94 15.51 -2.44
N TYR A 136 2.40 14.61 -3.26
CA TYR A 136 2.63 13.18 -3.09
C TYR A 136 4.07 12.80 -3.40
N LEU A 137 4.70 13.42 -4.41
CA LEU A 137 6.13 13.23 -4.66
C LEU A 137 6.97 13.72 -3.46
N TYR A 138 6.59 14.84 -2.84
CA TYR A 138 7.24 15.31 -1.63
C TYR A 138 7.12 14.31 -0.47
N ARG A 139 5.94 13.72 -0.25
CA ARG A 139 5.73 12.71 0.80
C ARG A 139 6.54 11.43 0.56
N ALA A 140 6.59 10.94 -0.69
CA ALA A 140 7.46 9.82 -1.08
C ALA A 140 8.94 10.14 -0.77
N LYS A 141 9.38 11.34 -1.17
CA LYS A 141 10.74 11.83 -0.89
C LYS A 141 11.02 11.92 0.60
N ALA A 142 10.08 12.39 1.42
CA ALA A 142 10.26 12.47 2.87
C ALA A 142 10.50 11.09 3.49
N PHE A 143 9.75 10.07 3.06
CA PHE A 143 9.94 8.68 3.50
C PHE A 143 11.32 8.14 3.08
N ALA A 144 11.70 8.36 1.82
CA ALA A 144 13.02 7.94 1.31
C ALA A 144 14.18 8.67 2.03
N CYS A 145 14.07 9.98 2.28
CA CYS A 145 15.06 10.74 3.03
C CYS A 145 15.18 10.26 4.47
N PHE A 146 14.06 9.93 5.13
CA PHE A 146 14.10 9.34 6.48
C PHE A 146 14.83 8.00 6.48
N LEU A 147 14.57 7.14 5.49
CA LEU A 147 15.28 5.87 5.34
C LEU A 147 16.79 6.09 5.17
N LEU A 148 17.18 7.00 4.27
CA LEU A 148 18.59 7.29 3.99
C LEU A 148 19.34 7.84 5.22
N ASP A 149 18.72 8.78 5.94
CA ASP A 149 19.34 9.50 7.05
C ASP A 149 19.31 8.70 8.37
N ARG A 150 18.18 8.04 8.67
CA ARG A 150 17.90 7.49 10.01
C ARG A 150 17.94 5.98 10.08
N ALA A 151 17.57 5.25 9.02
CA ALA A 151 17.43 3.79 9.11
C ALA A 151 18.72 3.08 9.52
N PRO A 152 19.93 3.39 8.98
CA PRO A 152 21.16 2.72 9.39
C PRO A 152 21.43 2.83 10.89
N MET A 153 21.27 4.04 11.46
CA MET A 153 21.45 4.28 12.89
C MET A 153 20.38 3.56 13.73
N LEU A 154 19.11 3.64 13.34
CA LEU A 154 18.01 3.03 14.08
C LEU A 154 18.09 1.50 14.07
N MET A 155 18.53 0.90 12.95
CA MET A 155 18.77 -0.54 12.86
C MET A 155 19.94 -0.97 13.75
N ALA A 156 21.05 -0.23 13.74
CA ALA A 156 22.21 -0.53 14.59
C ALA A 156 21.88 -0.47 16.10
N ARG A 157 20.90 0.34 16.50
CA ARG A 157 20.40 0.43 17.89
C ARG A 157 19.28 -0.56 18.23
N GLY A 158 18.79 -1.33 17.26
CA GLY A 158 17.64 -2.21 17.46
C GLY A 158 16.30 -1.49 17.60
N GLU A 159 16.23 -0.19 17.27
CA GLU A 159 15.01 0.61 17.31
C GLU A 159 14.15 0.47 16.05
N MET A 160 14.75 -0.01 14.95
CA MET A 160 14.11 -0.34 13.68
C MET A 160 14.47 -1.76 13.27
N HIS A 161 13.47 -2.55 12.86
CA HIS A 161 13.67 -3.91 12.38
C HIS A 161 14.16 -3.91 10.91
N GLY A 162 15.30 -4.56 10.66
CA GLY A 162 15.89 -4.71 9.32
C GLY A 162 15.27 -5.79 8.45
N GLY A 163 14.29 -6.54 8.96
CA GLY A 163 13.72 -7.73 8.33
C GLY A 163 14.33 -9.01 8.89
N ASP A 164 13.58 -10.11 8.91
CA ASP A 164 14.11 -11.41 9.36
C ASP A 164 15.18 -11.88 8.36
N ASN A 165 14.92 -11.66 7.07
CA ASN A 165 15.90 -11.79 6.00
C ASN A 165 16.38 -10.40 5.58
N VAL A 166 17.40 -9.87 6.27
CA VAL A 166 17.87 -8.47 6.18
C VAL A 166 18.29 -7.99 4.77
N PHE A 167 18.62 -8.90 3.86
CA PHE A 167 18.98 -8.57 2.47
C PHE A 167 17.88 -8.92 1.45
N SER A 168 16.72 -9.40 1.89
CA SER A 168 15.61 -9.76 1.01
C SER A 168 14.89 -8.54 0.41
N LEU A 169 14.19 -8.76 -0.70
CA LEU A 169 13.39 -7.72 -1.36
C LEU A 169 12.21 -7.26 -0.48
N PHE A 170 11.44 -8.21 0.07
CA PHE A 170 10.18 -7.88 0.73
C PHE A 170 10.33 -7.44 2.20
N GLU A 171 11.38 -7.89 2.90
CA GLU A 171 11.57 -7.56 4.33
C GLU A 171 12.74 -6.63 4.58
N GLY A 172 13.76 -6.71 3.73
CA GLY A 172 15.09 -6.19 4.02
C GLY A 172 15.53 -5.00 3.16
N MET A 173 16.85 -4.79 3.16
CA MET A 173 17.51 -3.65 2.53
C MET A 173 17.44 -3.67 1.01
N ALA A 174 17.24 -4.82 0.36
CA ALA A 174 17.05 -4.85 -1.09
C ALA A 174 15.75 -4.13 -1.49
N GLY A 175 14.70 -4.22 -0.67
CA GLY A 175 13.48 -3.43 -0.85
C GLY A 175 13.69 -1.93 -0.70
N MET A 176 14.51 -1.53 0.28
CA MET A 176 14.90 -0.12 0.45
C MET A 176 15.71 0.40 -0.75
N ALA A 177 16.66 -0.40 -1.23
CA ALA A 177 17.44 -0.06 -2.42
C ALA A 177 16.54 0.05 -3.66
N HIS A 178 15.57 -0.85 -3.81
CA HIS A 178 14.59 -0.81 -4.90
C HIS A 178 13.80 0.51 -4.89
N LEU A 179 13.28 0.93 -3.72
CA LEU A 179 12.63 2.23 -3.60
C LEU A 179 13.56 3.37 -4.03
N PHE A 180 14.82 3.38 -3.58
CA PHE A 180 15.75 4.46 -3.93
C PHE A 180 16.04 4.54 -5.43
N LEU A 181 16.12 3.40 -6.12
CA LEU A 181 16.27 3.36 -7.57
C LEU A 181 15.02 3.93 -8.26
N ASP A 182 13.83 3.53 -7.80
CA ASP A 182 12.56 4.04 -8.34
C ASP A 182 12.36 5.54 -8.09
N MET A 183 12.88 6.08 -6.98
CA MET A 183 12.87 7.51 -6.69
C MET A 183 13.68 8.35 -7.69
N VAL A 184 14.58 7.75 -8.49
CA VAL A 184 15.32 8.46 -9.55
C VAL A 184 14.39 8.84 -10.71
N GLN A 185 13.40 8.00 -11.02
CA GLN A 185 12.38 8.24 -12.04
C GLN A 185 10.98 7.98 -11.47
N PRO A 186 10.47 8.87 -10.60
CA PRO A 186 9.26 8.60 -9.80
C PRO A 186 7.99 8.41 -10.63
N VAL A 187 7.96 8.92 -11.87
CA VAL A 187 6.85 8.71 -12.81
C VAL A 187 6.75 7.27 -13.32
N ASN A 188 7.86 6.52 -13.27
CA ASN A 188 7.96 5.13 -13.70
C ASN A 188 7.98 4.14 -12.53
N ALA A 189 8.06 4.62 -11.29
CA ALA A 189 8.12 3.78 -10.10
C ALA A 189 6.88 2.87 -10.01
N ARG A 190 7.07 1.59 -9.68
CA ARG A 190 6.01 0.59 -9.54
C ARG A 190 6.28 -0.23 -8.29
N PHE A 191 5.25 -0.49 -7.48
CA PHE A 191 5.43 -1.38 -6.32
C PHE A 191 5.88 -2.75 -6.82
N PRO A 192 7.03 -3.29 -6.36
CA PRO A 192 7.60 -4.48 -6.95
C PRO A 192 6.71 -5.71 -6.74
N ALA A 193 6.45 -6.44 -7.82
CA ALA A 193 5.60 -7.63 -7.87
C ALA A 193 4.14 -7.40 -7.42
N TYR A 194 3.63 -6.16 -7.55
CA TYR A 194 2.23 -5.84 -7.32
C TYR A 194 1.66 -4.95 -8.43
N ASP A 195 2.31 -3.83 -8.73
CA ASP A 195 1.94 -2.96 -9.86
C ASP A 195 2.59 -3.52 -11.15
N PHE A 196 1.80 -3.66 -12.23
CA PHE A 196 2.26 -4.06 -13.58
C PHE A 196 2.24 -2.90 -14.57
#